data_AF-X1S3E5-F1
#
_entry.id   AF-X1S3E5-F1
#
_cell.length_a   1.000
_cell.length_b   1.000
_cell.length_c   1.000
_cell.angle_alpha   90.00
_cell.angle_beta   90.00
_cell.angle_gamma   90.00
#
_symmetry.space_group_name_H-M   'P 1'
#
loop_
_entity.id
_entity.type
_entity.pdbx_description
1 polymer ?
#
loop_
_entity_poly.entity_id
_entity_poly.type
_entity_poly.pdbx_seq_one_letter_code
_entity_poly.pdbx_strand_id
1 'polypeptide(L)' 'IPVLLVDIEDGANRMKKLVEDLRNYARKDEGLLTEKVDLNQIIIDSLRLVQNEIKRYAKVRLNLHRELPIFIG' A
#
# COMPACT_ATOMS: atom_id res chain seq x y z
N ILE A 1 6.34 -29.30 -7.46
CA ILE A 1 6.75 -28.41 -6.35
C ILE A 1 5.54 -28.31 -5.41
N PRO A 2 5.67 -28.56 -4.09
CA PRO A 2 4.52 -28.67 -3.21
C PRO A 2 3.88 -27.30 -3.01
N VAL A 3 2.56 -27.21 -3.16
CA VAL A 3 1.75 -25.98 -3.08
C VAL A 3 2.07 -25.11 -1.86
N LEU A 4 2.34 -25.73 -0.72
CA LEU A 4 2.72 -25.04 0.52
C LEU A 4 3.98 -24.17 0.38
N LEU A 5 4.95 -24.62 -0.42
CA LEU A 5 6.20 -23.88 -0.61
C LEU A 5 5.98 -22.62 -1.46
N VAL A 6 5.08 -22.73 -2.46
CA VAL A 6 4.66 -21.60 -3.30
C VAL A 6 3.90 -20.57 -2.45
N ASP A 7 2.96 -21.00 -1.60
CA ASP A 7 2.17 -20.10 -0.76
C ASP A 7 3.04 -19.32 0.24
N ILE A 8 4.08 -19.97 0.79
CA ILE A 8 5.05 -19.35 1.70
C ILE A 8 5.92 -18.33 0.95
N GLU A 9 6.42 -18.66 -0.24
CA GLU A 9 7.19 -17.76 -1.09
C GLU A 9 6.37 -16.51 -1.45
N ASP A 10 5.11 -16.70 -1.83
CA ASP A 10 4.18 -15.65 -2.16
C ASP A 10 3.88 -14.75 -0.95
N GLY A 11 3.73 -15.34 0.23
CA GLY A 11 3.56 -14.65 1.50
C GLY A 11 4.78 -13.80 1.88
N ALA A 12 5.97 -14.37 1.71
CA ALA A 12 7.24 -13.69 1.97
C ALA A 12 7.46 -12.50 1.03
N ASN A 13 7.15 -12.65 -0.26
CA ASN A 13 7.24 -11.57 -1.25
C ASN A 13 6.28 -10.42 -0.93
N ARG A 14 5.07 -10.72 -0.45
CA ARG A 14 4.12 -9.70 0.03
C ARG A 14 4.68 -8.96 1.25
N MET A 15 5.15 -9.69 2.27
CA MET A 15 5.72 -9.07 3.47
C MET A 15 6.92 -8.18 3.15
N LYS A 16 7.80 -8.63 2.26
CA LYS A 16 8.95 -7.84 1.78
C LYS A 16 8.50 -6.52 1.17
N LYS A 17 7.46 -6.54 0.33
CA LYS A 17 6.94 -5.34 -0.33
C LYS A 17 6.35 -4.35 0.68
N LEU A 18 5.58 -4.84 1.66
CA LEU A 18 5.06 -4.01 2.75
C LEU A 18 6.18 -3.34 3.57
N VAL A 19 7.25 -4.06 3.87
CA VAL A 19 8.40 -3.54 4.62
C VAL A 19 9.19 -2.54 3.78
N GLU A 20 9.35 -2.77 2.48
CA GLU A 20 9.96 -1.82 1.55
C GLU A 20 9.14 -0.53 1.46
N ASP A 21 7.82 -0.63 1.37
CA ASP A 21 6.91 0.52 1.33
C ASP A 21 6.99 1.34 2.63
N LEU A 22 6.99 0.68 3.80
CA LEU A 22 7.17 1.34 5.10
C LEU A 22 8.54 2.02 5.22
N ARG A 23 9.61 1.37 4.74
CA ARG A 23 10.96 1.93 4.74
C ARG A 23 11.07 3.15 3.82
N ASN A 24 10.41 3.12 2.67
CA ASN A 24 10.38 4.22 1.73
C ASN A 24 9.56 5.40 2.28
N TYR A 25 8.49 5.12 3.01
CA TYR A 25 7.70 6.14 3.71
C TYR A 25 8.52 6.82 4.83
N ALA A 26 9.16 6.04 5.71
CA ALA A 26 9.98 6.58 6.80
C ALA A 26 11.21 7.39 6.32
N ARG A 27 11.69 7.14 5.09
CA ARG A 27 12.81 7.89 4.49
C ARG A 27 12.40 9.24 3.89
N LYS A 28 11.11 9.49 3.67
CA LYS A 28 10.63 10.77 3.09
C LYS A 28 10.55 11.91 4.09
N ASP A 29 10.67 11.64 5.40
CA ASP A 29 10.48 12.63 6.46
C ASP A 29 11.68 13.58 6.74
N GLU A 30 12.79 13.50 5.99
CA GLU A 30 13.98 14.31 6.29
C GLU A 30 14.19 15.57 5.44
N GLY A 31 13.33 15.92 4.47
CA GLY A 31 13.65 17.09 3.63
C GLY A 31 12.52 17.64 2.79
N LEU A 32 11.91 18.71 3.29
CA LEU A 32 11.02 19.64 2.60
C LEU A 32 9.72 19.04 2.05
N LEU A 33 8.63 19.51 2.66
CA LEU A 33 7.23 19.51 2.23
C LEU A 33 7.03 20.11 0.82
N THR A 34 7.63 19.46 -0.17
CA THR A 34 7.63 19.83 -1.60
C THR A 34 7.19 18.68 -2.49
N GLU A 35 6.82 17.55 -1.88
CA GLU A 35 6.46 16.35 -2.61
C GLU A 35 5.05 16.49 -3.18
N LYS A 36 4.88 16.04 -4.42
CA LYS A 36 3.56 15.91 -5.03
C LYS A 36 2.85 14.73 -4.40
N VAL A 37 1.80 15.00 -3.64
CA VAL A 37 1.01 13.99 -2.95
C VAL A 37 -0.26 13.67 -3.73
N ASP A 38 -0.39 12.40 -4.14
CA ASP A 38 -1.62 11.84 -4.69
C ASP A 38 -2.37 11.07 -3.59
N LEU A 39 -3.50 11.65 -3.15
CA LEU A 39 -4.34 11.05 -2.11
C LEU A 39 -4.96 9.72 -2.54
N ASN A 40 -5.33 9.56 -3.81
CA ASN A 40 -5.90 8.31 -4.30
C ASN A 40 -4.84 7.20 -4.20
N GLN A 41 -3.60 7.53 -4.55
CA GLN A 41 -2.49 6.58 -4.46
C GLN A 41 -2.24 6.14 -3.00
N ILE A 42 -2.24 7.07 -2.05
CA ILE A 42 -2.08 6.76 -0.61
C ILE A 42 -3.20 5.84 -0.10
N ILE A 43 -4.45 6.12 -0.47
CA ILE A 43 -5.60 5.32 -0.05
C ILE A 43 -5.50 3.89 -0.62
N ILE A 44 -5.11 3.75 -1.89
CA ILE A 44 -4.94 2.46 -2.55
C ILE A 44 -3.82 1.65 -1.88
N ASP A 45 -2.67 2.28 -1.66
CA ASP A 45 -1.51 1.59 -1.06
C ASP A 45 -1.83 1.17 0.37
N SER A 46 -2.45 2.04 1.16
CA SER A 46 -2.91 1.74 2.51
C SER A 46 -3.90 0.57 2.55
N LEU A 47 -4.89 0.55 1.63
CA LEU A 47 -5.85 -0.55 1.55
C LEU A 47 -5.16 -1.86 1.17
N ARG A 48 -4.16 -1.83 0.28
CA ARG A 48 -3.37 -3.04 -0.07
C ARG A 48 -2.64 -3.61 1.14
N LEU A 49 -2.14 -2.78 2.05
CA LEU A 49 -1.47 -3.26 3.27
C LEU A 49 -2.39 -4.15 4.11
N VAL A 50 -3.67 -3.76 4.24
CA VAL A 50 -4.65 -4.41 5.11
C VAL A 50 -5.59 -5.37 4.38
N GLN A 51 -5.51 -5.45 3.05
CA GLN A 51 -6.44 -6.21 2.20
C GLN A 51 -6.52 -7.69 2.59
N ASN A 52 -5.40 -8.30 3.00
CA ASN A 52 -5.35 -9.72 3.36
C ASN A 52 -6.12 -10.06 4.64
N GLU A 53 -6.24 -9.12 5.57
CA GLU A 53 -7.05 -9.27 6.76
C GLU A 53 -8.51 -8.96 6.49
N ILE A 54 -8.79 -7.84 5.81
CA ILE A 54 -10.18 -7.40 5.57
C ILE A 54 -10.95 -8.38 4.68
N LYS A 55 -10.30 -8.97 3.65
CA LYS A 55 -10.98 -9.86 2.68
C LYS A 55 -11.61 -11.11 3.31
N ARG A 56 -11.20 -11.50 4.52
CA ARG A 56 -11.76 -12.63 5.25
C ARG A 56 -13.13 -12.32 5.87
N TYR A 57 -13.42 -11.04 6.11
CA TYR A 57 -14.58 -10.60 6.88
C TYR A 57 -15.51 -9.66 6.10
N ALA A 58 -14.99 -8.93 5.12
CA ALA A 58 -15.77 -7.94 4.37
C ALA A 58 -15.25 -7.73 2.95
N LYS A 59 -16.15 -7.25 2.07
CA LYS A 59 -15.80 -6.71 0.75
C LYS A 59 -15.76 -5.19 0.82
N VAL A 60 -14.59 -4.61 0.59
CA VAL A 60 -14.41 -3.15 0.54
C VAL A 60 -14.76 -2.65 -0.85
N ARG A 61 -15.58 -1.59 -0.93
CA ARG A 61 -15.80 -0.82 -2.16
C ARG A 61 -15.17 0.56 -2.01
N LEU A 62 -14.28 0.90 -2.93
CA LEU A 62 -13.68 2.23 -3.03
C LEU A 62 -14.49 3.06 -4.02
N ASN A 63 -14.98 4.21 -3.57
CA ASN A 63 -15.56 5.26 -4.41
C ASN A 63 -14.66 6.49 -4.29
N LEU A 64 -13.64 6.55 -5.13
CA LEU A 64 -12.70 7.67 -5.19
C LEU A 64 -13.06 8.57 -6.37
N HIS A 65 -12.95 9.88 -6.17
CA HIS A 65 -13.09 10.83 -7.28
C HIS A 65 -11.82 10.77 -8.14
N ARG A 66 -12.02 10.56 -9.46
CA ARG A 66 -10.93 10.39 -10.44
C ARG A 66 -10.02 11.62 -10.61
N GLU A 67 -10.50 12.80 -10.25
CA GLU A 67 -9.83 14.08 -10.49
C GLU A 67 -9.63 14.85 -9.19
N LEU A 68 -9.07 14.19 -8.18
CA LEU A 68 -8.59 14.91 -7.00
C LEU A 68 -7.29 15.66 -7.37
N PRO A 69 -7.17 16.93 -6.96
CA PRO A 69 -5.95 17.67 -7.18
C PRO A 69 -4.80 17.03 -6.40
N ILE A 70 -3.65 16.90 -7.05
CA ILE A 70 -2.38 16.61 -6.38
C ILE A 70 -2.06 17.84 -5.54
N PHE A 71 -1.84 17.66 -4.24
CA PHE A 71 -1.40 18.77 -3.39
C PHE A 71 0.12 18.71 -3.19
N ILE A 72 0.70 19.90 -3.12
CA ILE A 72 2.08 20.10 -2.70
C ILE A 72 1.98 20.50 -1.25
N GLY A 73 2.74 19.87 -0.38
CA GLY A 73 2.91 20.40 0.96
C GLY A 73 3.75 19.50 1.76
#